data_AF-A0A961J097-F1
#
_entry.id   AF-A0A961J097-F1
#
_cell.length_a   1.000
_cell.length_b   1.000
_cell.length_c   1.000
_cell.angle_alpha   90.00
_cell.angle_beta   90.00
_cell.angle_gamma   90.00
#
_symmetry.space_group_name_H-M   'P 1'
#
loop_
_entity.id
_entity.type
_entity.pdbx_description
1 polymer ?
#
loop_
_entity_poly.entity_id
_entity_poly.type
_entity_poly.pdbx_seq_one_letter_code
_entity_poly.pdbx_strand_id
1 'polypeptide(L)'
;GVPFGGSKGALCIDPRDWTEGEIEKITRRFTQELARRGLISPGRNVPAPDMGTGEREMAWMADEYRRISPLETLNAAACVTGKPLSRGGIAGRSEATGRGVAYVLAEHLERAGRKGDLTGARGVIQGFGNVGSHAELTLTREFGA
;
A
#
# COMPACT_ATOMS: atom_id res chain seq x y z
N GLY A 1 -5.77 -11.04 14.36
CA GLY A 1 -4.49 -10.39 14.01
C GLY A 1 -4.08 -10.81 12.62
N VAL A 2 -3.14 -10.09 11.99
CA VAL A 2 -2.58 -10.45 10.68
C VAL A 2 -1.32 -11.29 10.89
N PRO A 3 -1.16 -12.47 10.26
CA PRO A 3 -0.07 -13.41 10.54
C PRO A 3 1.22 -13.07 9.77
N PHE A 4 1.72 -11.84 9.89
CA PHE A 4 2.98 -11.42 9.28
C PHE A 4 3.93 -10.81 10.31
N GLY A 5 5.23 -11.06 10.14
CA GLY A 5 6.29 -10.28 10.79
C GLY A 5 6.40 -8.88 10.18
N GLY A 6 6.95 -7.93 10.94
CA GLY A 6 7.17 -6.57 10.46
C GLY A 6 8.42 -6.45 9.58
N SER A 7 8.30 -5.77 8.44
CA SER A 7 9.44 -5.42 7.58
C SER A 7 9.19 -4.08 6.90
N LYS A 8 10.28 -3.41 6.48
CA LYS A 8 10.22 -2.20 5.66
C LYS A 8 11.40 -2.11 4.71
N GLY A 9 11.12 -1.63 3.49
CA GLY A 9 12.14 -1.26 2.51
C GLY A 9 11.95 0.19 2.07
N ALA A 10 13.05 0.85 1.72
CA ALA A 10 13.06 2.23 1.27
C ALA A 10 14.20 2.48 0.28
N LEU A 11 14.02 3.47 -0.59
CA LEU A 11 15.05 4.04 -1.46
C LEU A 11 15.19 5.52 -1.12
N CYS A 12 16.43 6.00 -0.95
CA CYS A 12 16.71 7.40 -0.67
C CYS A 12 16.82 8.18 -1.98
N ILE A 13 15.68 8.45 -2.61
CA ILE A 13 15.54 9.26 -3.83
C ILE A 13 14.28 10.13 -3.71
N ASP A 14 14.26 11.29 -4.36
CA ASP A 14 13.02 12.00 -4.63
C ASP A 14 12.46 11.52 -5.97
N PRO A 15 11.30 10.84 -6.02
CA PRO A 15 10.74 10.33 -7.27
C PRO A 15 10.44 11.42 -8.32
N ARG A 16 10.35 12.69 -7.90
CA ARG A 16 10.08 13.83 -8.80
C ARG A 16 11.28 14.24 -9.63
N ASP A 17 12.48 13.83 -9.22
CA ASP A 17 13.73 14.14 -9.92
C ASP A 17 13.98 13.19 -11.11
N TRP A 18 13.09 12.22 -11.33
CA TRP A 18 13.28 11.16 -12.31
C TRP A 18 12.07 11.02 -13.24
N THR A 19 12.34 10.60 -14.47
CA THR A 19 11.28 10.21 -15.40
C THR A 19 10.66 8.87 -15.01
N GLU A 20 9.44 8.61 -15.50
CA GLU A 20 8.76 7.34 -15.25
C GLU A 20 9.59 6.12 -15.71
N GLY A 21 10.25 6.22 -16.87
CA GLY A 21 11.11 5.14 -17.37
C GLY A 21 12.37 4.92 -16.53
N GLU A 22 12.87 5.95 -15.84
CA GLU A 22 13.97 5.82 -14.89
C GLU A 22 13.51 5.20 -13.57
N ILE A 23 12.33 5.62 -13.05
CA ILE A 23 11.72 4.99 -11.88
C ILE A 23 11.45 3.50 -12.15
N GLU A 24 11.00 3.12 -13.34
CA GLU A 24 10.84 1.70 -13.70
C GLU A 24 12.17 0.95 -13.60
N LYS A 25 13.25 1.48 -14.20
CA LYS A 25 14.59 0.86 -14.16
C LYS A 25 15.10 0.74 -12.72
N ILE A 26 14.92 1.78 -11.90
CA ILE A 26 15.30 1.80 -10.49
C ILE A 26 14.52 0.73 -9.72
N THR A 27 13.20 0.70 -9.89
CA THR A 27 12.30 -0.26 -9.21
C THR A 27 12.68 -1.70 -9.55
N ARG A 28 12.86 -2.00 -10.84
CA ARG A 28 13.26 -3.34 -11.30
C ARG A 28 14.64 -3.73 -10.77
N ARG A 29 15.62 -2.82 -10.83
CA ARG A 29 16.95 -3.11 -10.29
C ARG A 29 16.90 -3.35 -8.78
N PHE A 30 16.11 -2.57 -8.05
CA PHE A 30 15.90 -2.77 -6.63
C PHE A 30 15.28 -4.15 -6.33
N THR A 31 14.26 -4.56 -7.09
CA THR A 31 13.68 -5.91 -6.98
C THR A 31 14.73 -7.01 -7.19
N GLN A 32 15.62 -6.86 -8.18
CA GLN A 32 16.69 -7.83 -8.42
C GLN A 32 17.64 -7.96 -7.22
N GLU A 33 18.06 -6.83 -6.64
CA GLU A 33 18.95 -6.84 -5.48
C GLU A 33 18.28 -7.41 -4.22
N LEU A 34 16.99 -7.13 -4.02
CA LEU A 34 16.20 -7.76 -2.95
C LEU A 34 16.11 -9.27 -3.15
N ALA A 35 15.82 -9.73 -4.38
CA ALA A 35 15.64 -11.15 -4.67
C ALA A 35 16.94 -11.92 -4.46
N ARG A 36 18.08 -11.39 -4.93
CA ARG A 36 19.42 -11.97 -4.73
C ARG A 36 19.78 -12.17 -3.26
N ARG A 37 19.27 -11.31 -2.37
CA ARG A 37 19.51 -11.37 -0.93
C ARG A 37 18.41 -12.12 -0.17
N GLY A 38 17.42 -12.69 -0.87
CA GLY A 38 16.27 -13.35 -0.25
C GLY A 38 15.38 -12.41 0.56
N LEU A 39 15.35 -11.12 0.20
CA LEU A 39 14.58 -10.05 0.86
C LEU A 39 13.25 -9.75 0.16
N ILE A 40 12.91 -10.48 -0.91
CA ILE A 40 11.57 -10.50 -1.51
C ILE A 40 11.26 -11.95 -1.89
N SER A 41 10.13 -12.46 -1.42
CA SER A 41 9.60 -13.79 -1.76
C SER A 41 8.19 -13.92 -1.22
N PRO A 42 7.28 -14.61 -1.94
CA PRO A 42 5.92 -14.89 -1.46
C PRO A 42 5.85 -15.48 -0.05
N GLY A 43 6.83 -16.32 0.32
CA GLY A 43 6.82 -17.05 1.59
C GLY A 43 7.64 -16.40 2.72
N ARG A 44 8.36 -15.30 2.45
CA ARG A 44 9.32 -14.72 3.41
C ARG A 44 9.16 -13.23 3.64
N ASN A 45 9.11 -12.44 2.56
CA ASN A 45 8.98 -10.99 2.67
C ASN A 45 8.23 -10.45 1.46
N VAL A 46 7.08 -9.81 1.73
CA VAL A 46 6.12 -9.37 0.73
C VAL A 46 5.96 -7.85 0.83
N PRO A 47 6.66 -7.06 -0.01
CA PRO A 47 6.53 -5.61 0.01
C PRO A 47 5.12 -5.13 -0.34
N ALA A 48 4.86 -3.86 -0.05
CA ALA A 48 3.62 -3.16 -0.35
C ALA A 48 3.93 -1.66 -0.60
N PRO A 49 2.99 -0.90 -1.20
CA PRO A 49 3.15 0.54 -1.39
C PRO A 49 3.35 1.31 -0.08
N ASP A 50 4.09 2.39 -0.19
CA ASP A 50 4.20 3.47 0.79
C ASP A 50 4.52 4.81 0.07
N MET A 51 4.86 5.86 0.83
CA MET A 51 5.25 7.18 0.35
C MET A 51 6.13 7.12 -0.92
N GLY A 52 5.65 7.75 -1.99
CA GLY A 52 6.36 7.81 -3.28
C GLY A 52 6.20 6.57 -4.17
N THR A 53 5.38 5.60 -3.77
CA THR A 53 5.11 4.38 -4.55
C THR A 53 3.62 4.04 -4.58
N GLY A 54 3.17 3.37 -5.62
CA GLY A 54 1.78 2.93 -5.78
C GLY A 54 1.67 1.63 -6.57
N GLU A 55 0.51 1.43 -7.20
CA GLU A 55 0.23 0.21 -7.95
C GLU A 55 1.23 -0.04 -9.09
N ARG A 56 1.73 1.03 -9.71
CA ARG A 56 2.69 0.98 -10.82
C ARG A 56 3.99 0.32 -10.39
N GLU A 57 4.60 0.79 -9.30
CA GLU A 57 5.85 0.21 -8.80
C GLU A 57 5.64 -1.25 -8.37
N MET A 58 4.52 -1.57 -7.72
CA MET A 58 4.21 -2.96 -7.34
C MET A 58 4.03 -3.87 -8.55
N ALA A 59 3.45 -3.35 -9.63
CA ALA A 59 3.31 -4.07 -10.90
C ALA A 59 4.68 -4.38 -11.54
N TRP A 60 5.62 -3.43 -11.51
CA TRP A 60 6.99 -3.64 -11.98
C TRP A 60 7.76 -4.62 -11.10
N MET A 61 7.63 -4.51 -9.77
CA MET A 61 8.27 -5.44 -8.84
C MET A 61 7.77 -6.88 -9.06
N ALA A 62 6.46 -7.08 -9.23
CA ALA A 62 5.89 -8.41 -9.47
C ALA A 62 6.37 -9.02 -10.80
N ASP A 63 6.38 -8.20 -11.86
CA ASP A 63 6.81 -8.63 -13.19
C ASP A 63 8.30 -9.00 -13.20
N GLU A 64 9.14 -8.16 -12.58
CA GLU A 64 10.57 -8.38 -12.49
C GLU A 64 10.91 -9.60 -11.64
N TYR A 65 10.26 -9.78 -10.49
CA TYR A 65 10.45 -10.94 -9.63
C TYR A 65 10.15 -12.25 -10.36
N ARG A 66 9.02 -12.31 -11.07
CA ARG A 66 8.64 -13.48 -11.87
C ARG A 66 9.67 -13.81 -12.95
N ARG A 67 10.28 -12.78 -13.56
CA ARG A 67 11.31 -12.93 -14.61
C ARG A 67 12.60 -13.56 -14.07
N ILE A 68 13.02 -13.18 -12.87
CA ILE A 68 14.31 -13.59 -12.29
C ILE A 68 14.22 -14.81 -11.36
N SER A 69 13.01 -15.26 -11.00
CA SER A 69 12.76 -16.39 -10.12
C SER A 69 12.00 -17.53 -10.84
N PRO A 70 12.60 -18.18 -11.86
CA PRO A 70 11.91 -19.16 -12.70
C PRO A 70 11.54 -20.46 -11.98
N LEU A 71 12.06 -20.71 -10.77
CA LEU A 71 11.72 -21.88 -9.96
C LEU A 71 10.50 -21.63 -9.06
N GLU A 72 10.13 -20.38 -8.78
CA GLU A 72 8.98 -20.01 -7.94
C GLU A 72 7.77 -19.58 -8.78
N THR A 73 7.36 -20.40 -9.76
CA THR A 73 6.34 -20.00 -10.75
C THR A 73 4.92 -19.92 -10.21
N LEU A 74 4.52 -20.83 -9.31
CA LEU A 74 3.12 -20.95 -8.87
C LEU A 74 2.65 -19.71 -8.10
N ASN A 75 3.47 -19.23 -7.17
CA ASN A 75 3.12 -18.12 -6.27
C ASN A 75 3.91 -16.84 -6.56
N ALA A 76 4.62 -16.75 -7.70
CA ALA A 76 5.48 -15.61 -8.02
C ALA A 76 4.78 -14.25 -7.85
N ALA A 77 3.52 -14.16 -8.25
CA ALA A 77 2.73 -12.93 -8.18
C ALA A 77 2.40 -12.49 -6.74
N ALA A 78 2.52 -13.38 -5.75
CA ALA A 78 2.32 -13.08 -4.34
C ALA A 78 3.57 -12.49 -3.67
N CYS A 79 4.67 -12.27 -4.40
CA CYS A 79 5.88 -11.65 -3.86
C CYS A 79 5.67 -10.18 -3.41
N VAL A 80 4.58 -9.53 -3.83
CA VAL A 80 4.26 -8.13 -3.52
C VAL A 80 2.74 -7.92 -3.48
N THR A 81 2.26 -6.99 -2.64
CA THR A 81 0.84 -6.58 -2.55
C THR A 81 0.64 -5.15 -3.06
N GLY A 82 -0.62 -4.68 -3.16
CA GLY A 82 -0.90 -3.35 -3.70
C GLY A 82 -0.69 -3.24 -5.21
N LYS A 83 -0.74 -4.37 -5.93
CA LYS A 83 -0.74 -4.42 -7.40
C LYS A 83 -2.05 -3.87 -7.96
N PRO A 84 -2.09 -3.46 -9.24
CA PRO A 84 -3.34 -3.13 -9.93
C PRO A 84 -4.27 -4.35 -9.99
N LEU A 85 -5.58 -4.11 -10.05
CA LEU A 85 -6.60 -5.16 -10.20
C LEU A 85 -6.30 -6.10 -11.37
N SER A 86 -5.90 -5.54 -12.51
CA SER A 86 -5.56 -6.29 -13.73
C SER A 86 -4.34 -7.21 -13.58
N ARG A 87 -3.55 -7.08 -12.49
CA ARG A 87 -2.35 -7.87 -12.21
C ARG A 87 -2.42 -8.61 -10.87
N GLY A 88 -3.62 -9.04 -10.47
CA GLY A 88 -3.82 -9.79 -9.23
C GLY A 88 -3.77 -8.91 -7.98
N GLY A 89 -4.12 -7.63 -8.12
CA GLY A 89 -4.49 -6.76 -7.01
C GLY A 89 -5.85 -7.13 -6.42
N ILE A 90 -6.21 -6.50 -5.30
CA ILE A 90 -7.50 -6.69 -4.64
C ILE A 90 -8.26 -5.36 -4.60
N ALA A 91 -9.56 -5.42 -4.88
CA ALA A 91 -10.44 -4.25 -4.80
C ALA A 91 -10.45 -3.73 -3.35
N GLY A 92 -10.51 -2.41 -3.18
CA GLY A 92 -10.44 -1.85 -1.84
C GLY A 92 -9.03 -1.52 -1.36
N ARG A 93 -7.96 -1.99 -2.02
CA ARG A 93 -6.61 -1.94 -1.44
C ARG A 93 -6.05 -0.53 -1.31
N SER A 94 -6.35 0.34 -2.27
CA SER A 94 -5.86 1.71 -2.31
C SER A 94 -6.55 2.53 -1.22
N GLU A 95 -7.86 2.38 -1.08
CA GLU A 95 -8.67 3.05 -0.05
C GLU A 95 -8.60 2.42 1.34
N ALA A 96 -8.11 1.18 1.47
CA ALA A 96 -8.15 0.40 2.72
C ALA A 96 -7.57 1.14 3.93
N THR A 97 -6.43 1.81 3.77
CA THR A 97 -5.78 2.50 4.89
C THR A 97 -6.59 3.71 5.36
N GLY A 98 -7.10 4.53 4.43
CA GLY A 98 -7.94 5.69 4.77
C GLY A 98 -9.28 5.26 5.38
N ARG A 99 -9.93 4.24 4.81
CA ARG A 99 -11.14 3.64 5.38
C ARG A 99 -10.91 3.13 6.80
N GLY A 100 -9.80 2.42 7.03
CA GLY A 100 -9.42 1.91 8.34
C GLY A 100 -9.31 3.01 9.40
N VAL A 101 -8.74 4.16 9.06
CA VAL A 101 -8.66 5.33 9.96
C VAL A 101 -10.06 5.79 10.38
N ALA A 102 -10.98 5.94 9.42
CA ALA A 102 -12.36 6.36 9.70
C ALA A 102 -13.10 5.36 10.60
N TYR A 103 -13.01 4.06 10.30
CA TYR A 103 -13.65 3.02 11.13
C TYR A 103 -13.08 2.95 12.54
N VAL A 104 -11.76 3.07 12.71
CA VAL A 104 -11.13 3.07 14.05
C VAL A 104 -11.58 4.29 14.85
N LEU A 105 -11.68 5.47 14.23
CA LEU A 105 -12.19 6.66 14.90
C LEU A 105 -13.66 6.50 15.32
N ALA A 106 -14.51 5.99 14.43
CA ALA A 106 -15.92 5.73 14.71
C ALA A 106 -16.09 4.74 15.88
N GLU A 107 -15.37 3.61 15.84
CA GLU A 107 -15.38 2.60 16.90
C GLU A 107 -14.87 3.17 18.24
N HIS A 108 -13.82 4.00 18.20
CA HIS A 108 -13.31 4.65 19.40
C HIS A 108 -14.35 5.57 20.05
N LEU A 109 -15.03 6.40 19.26
CA LEU A 109 -16.08 7.28 19.75
C LEU A 109 -17.27 6.49 20.31
N GLU A 110 -17.67 5.41 19.64
CA GLU A 110 -18.72 4.52 20.14
C GLU A 110 -18.35 3.91 21.50
N ARG A 111 -17.13 3.39 21.67
CA ARG A 111 -16.65 2.86 22.95
C ARG A 111 -16.53 3.91 24.05
N ALA A 112 -16.35 5.18 23.68
CA ALA A 112 -16.35 6.30 24.60
C ALA A 112 -17.76 6.80 24.97
N GLY A 113 -18.82 6.15 24.48
CA GLY A 113 -20.20 6.59 24.69
C GLY A 113 -20.62 7.80 23.86
N ARG A 114 -19.86 8.10 22.79
CA ARG A 114 -19.99 9.29 21.92
C ARG A 114 -20.45 8.90 20.52
N LYS A 115 -21.34 7.91 20.44
CA LYS A 115 -21.88 7.44 19.16
C LYS A 115 -22.68 8.56 18.49
N GLY A 116 -22.38 8.84 17.22
CA GLY A 116 -23.02 9.91 16.45
C GLY A 116 -22.29 11.25 16.49
N ASP A 117 -21.27 11.41 17.33
CA ASP A 117 -20.45 12.64 17.39
C ASP A 117 -19.72 12.94 16.08
N LEU A 118 -19.55 11.95 15.21
CA LEU A 118 -18.97 12.17 13.88
C LEU A 118 -19.89 12.96 12.96
N THR A 119 -21.21 12.91 13.13
CA THR A 119 -22.13 13.62 12.23
C THR A 119 -22.00 15.14 12.39
N GLY A 120 -21.57 15.83 11.34
CA GLY A 120 -21.29 17.27 11.35
C GLY A 120 -20.01 17.66 12.09
N ALA A 121 -19.14 16.69 12.38
CA ALA A 121 -17.87 16.91 13.06
C ALA A 121 -16.85 17.57 12.14
N ARG A 122 -16.17 18.60 12.65
CA ARG A 122 -15.07 19.24 11.93
C ARG A 122 -13.73 18.66 12.35
N GLY A 123 -12.90 18.31 11.36
CA GLY A 123 -11.54 17.81 11.55
C GLY A 123 -10.57 18.44 10.55
N VAL A 124 -9.27 18.23 10.80
CA VAL A 124 -8.20 18.66 9.89
C VAL A 124 -7.40 17.44 9.46
N ILE A 125 -7.20 17.30 8.15
CA ILE A 125 -6.37 16.24 7.57
C ILE A 125 -5.09 16.86 7.04
N GLN A 126 -3.96 16.47 7.62
CA GLN A 126 -2.65 16.88 7.14
C GLN A 126 -2.13 15.86 6.11
N GLY A 127 -2.08 16.28 4.86
CA GLY A 127 -1.60 15.46 3.73
C GLY A 127 -2.75 14.91 2.89
N PHE A 128 -2.73 15.20 1.59
CA PHE A 128 -3.76 14.80 0.63
C PHE A 128 -3.26 13.71 -0.34
N GLY A 129 -2.52 12.75 0.22
CA GLY A 129 -2.15 11.51 -0.48
C GLY A 129 -3.21 10.42 -0.27
N ASN A 130 -2.88 9.21 -0.71
CA ASN A 130 -3.79 8.05 -0.67
C ASN A 130 -4.50 7.85 0.68
N VAL A 131 -3.79 7.96 1.81
CA VAL A 131 -4.41 7.79 3.14
C VAL A 131 -5.36 8.94 3.48
N GLY A 132 -4.90 10.19 3.34
CA GLY A 132 -5.66 11.36 3.75
C GLY A 132 -6.92 11.57 2.91
N SER A 133 -6.81 11.41 1.58
CA SER A 133 -7.96 11.56 0.67
C SER A 133 -9.03 10.50 0.92
N HIS A 134 -8.64 9.25 1.18
CA HIS A 134 -9.60 8.19 1.46
C HIS A 134 -10.17 8.27 2.89
N ALA A 135 -9.40 8.75 3.87
CA ALA A 135 -9.92 9.01 5.21
C ALA A 135 -10.98 10.12 5.19
N GLU A 136 -10.69 11.25 4.53
CA GLU A 136 -11.65 12.34 4.31
C GLU A 136 -12.93 11.81 3.66
N LEU A 137 -12.79 11.14 2.52
CA LEU A 137 -13.92 10.63 1.75
C LEU A 137 -14.82 9.72 2.57
N THR A 138 -14.24 8.81 3.35
CA THR A 138 -15.00 7.85 4.17
C THR A 138 -15.66 8.54 5.36
N LEU A 139 -14.98 9.47 6.04
CA LEU A 139 -15.57 10.25 7.13
C LEU A 139 -16.78 11.05 6.65
N THR A 140 -16.66 11.72 5.52
CA THR A 140 -17.73 12.53 4.94
C THR A 140 -18.89 11.66 4.42
N ARG A 141 -18.60 10.62 3.62
CA ARG A 141 -19.65 9.85 2.93
C ARG A 141 -20.34 8.78 3.78
N GLU A 142 -19.60 8.14 4.68
CA GLU A 142 -20.15 7.02 5.47
C GLU A 142 -20.58 7.45 6.87
N PHE A 143 -19.89 8.44 7.47
CA PHE A 143 -20.13 8.87 8.85
C PHE A 143 -20.74 10.28 8.96
N GLY A 144 -20.85 11.02 7.85
CA GLY A 144 -21.51 12.31 7.80
C GLY A 144 -20.76 13.43 8.54
N ALA A 145 -19.43 13.31 8.67
CA ALA A 145 -18.58 14.35 9.23
C ALA A 145 -18.60 15.65 8.43
#